data_AF-A0A6A4HXJ1-F1
#
_entry.id   AF-A0A6A4HXJ1-F1
#
_cell.length_a   1.000
_cell.length_b   1.000
_cell.length_c   1.000
_cell.angle_alpha   90.00
_cell.angle_beta   90.00
_cell.angle_gamma   90.00
#
_symmetry.space_group_name_H-M   'P 1'
#
loop_
_entity.id
_entity.type
_entity.pdbx_description
1 polymer ?
#
loop_
_entity_poly.entity_id
_entity_poly.type
_entity_poly.pdbx_seq_one_letter_code
_entity_poly.pdbx_strand_id
1 'polypeptide(L)'
;YAPGNKLTWAATGSLQVSVLQAEEKHVFTLMVGVTAGGVALPFQAIYSGKSKQSLPSEDSPFCKAACNCNIEFVFSGNTTYLSTHKTMHQYVNDILILYIEATKRELGIPDNQKTLWSIDVWAVHLSKEFQDWMHKMHPNIILDYIPGGCTSV
;
A
#
# COMPACT_ATOMS: atom_id res chain seq x y z
N TYR A 1 -10.45 8.22 -17.33
CA TYR A 1 -10.50 7.45 -18.59
C TYR A 1 -10.62 5.98 -18.21
N ALA A 2 -11.75 5.33 -18.46
CA ALA A 2 -11.91 3.90 -18.24
C ALA A 2 -11.78 3.20 -19.59
N PRO A 3 -10.79 2.30 -19.80
CA PRO A 3 -10.67 1.57 -21.04
C PRO A 3 -11.70 0.45 -21.04
N GLY A 4 -12.73 0.60 -21.86
CA GLY A 4 -13.79 -0.40 -22.04
C GLY A 4 -14.72 0.05 -23.16
N ASN A 5 -14.93 -0.82 -24.15
CA ASN A 5 -15.98 -0.69 -25.14
C ASN A 5 -17.33 -0.66 -24.41
N LYS A 6 -18.00 0.51 -24.42
CA LYS A 6 -19.29 0.80 -23.75
C LYS A 6 -20.48 0.05 -24.36
N LEU A 7 -20.29 -1.20 -24.77
CA LEU A 7 -21.27 -2.01 -25.46
C LEU A 7 -21.61 -3.20 -24.56
N THR A 8 -22.87 -3.24 -24.10
CA THR A 8 -23.41 -4.42 -23.42
C THR A 8 -24.68 -4.91 -24.10
N TRP A 9 -24.90 -6.21 -23.99
CA TRP A 9 -26.06 -6.89 -24.55
C TRP A 9 -27.11 -7.09 -23.44
N ALA A 10 -28.34 -6.71 -23.74
CA ALA A 10 -29.51 -7.00 -22.93
C ALA A 10 -30.67 -7.44 -23.82
N ALA A 11 -31.64 -8.14 -23.24
CA ALA A 11 -32.84 -8.56 -23.96
C ALA A 11 -33.62 -7.33 -24.43
N THR A 12 -34.22 -7.42 -25.63
CA THR A 12 -35.07 -6.36 -26.16
C THR A 12 -36.22 -6.08 -25.19
N GLY A 13 -36.31 -4.86 -24.68
CA GLY A 13 -37.29 -4.46 -23.65
C GLY A 13 -36.72 -4.26 -22.24
N SER A 14 -35.42 -4.50 -22.01
CA SER A 14 -34.78 -4.19 -20.73
C SER A 14 -34.73 -2.68 -20.44
N LEU A 15 -35.25 -2.27 -19.29
CA LEU A 15 -35.25 -0.87 -18.83
C LEU A 15 -33.94 -0.46 -18.13
N GLN A 16 -33.21 -1.43 -17.59
CA GLN A 16 -31.92 -1.23 -16.92
C GLN A 16 -30.92 -2.25 -17.48
N VAL A 17 -29.88 -1.74 -18.14
CA VAL A 17 -28.80 -2.54 -18.71
C VAL A 17 -27.54 -2.27 -17.88
N SER A 18 -27.11 -3.26 -17.10
CA SER A 18 -25.83 -3.17 -16.41
C SER A 18 -24.71 -3.26 -17.44
N VAL A 19 -23.72 -2.37 -17.32
CA VAL A 19 -22.52 -2.44 -18.14
C VAL A 19 -21.53 -3.37 -17.42
N LEU A 20 -21.50 -4.65 -17.82
CA LEU A 20 -20.44 -5.60 -17.45
C LEU A 20 -19.08 -4.92 -17.68
N GLN A 21 -18.21 -4.95 -16.67
CA GLN A 21 -16.89 -4.31 -16.61
C GLN A 21 -16.83 -2.78 -16.45
N ALA A 22 -17.93 -2.01 -16.54
CA ALA A 22 -17.87 -0.59 -16.17
C ALA A 22 -17.95 -0.35 -14.66
N GLU A 23 -18.60 -1.26 -13.93
CA GLU A 23 -18.69 -1.19 -12.47
C GLU A 23 -17.59 -1.98 -11.75
N GLU A 24 -16.92 -2.91 -12.45
CA GLU A 24 -15.80 -3.66 -11.90
C GLU A 24 -14.52 -2.82 -11.98
N LYS A 25 -14.28 -2.05 -10.91
CA LYS A 25 -13.02 -1.34 -10.72
C LYS A 25 -11.97 -2.34 -10.24
N HIS A 26 -11.07 -2.75 -11.14
CA HIS A 26 -9.81 -3.38 -10.75
C HIS A 26 -8.88 -2.31 -10.15
N VAL A 27 -9.11 -2.00 -8.88
CA VAL A 27 -8.34 -1.01 -8.12
C VAL A 27 -7.56 -1.68 -7.01
N PHE A 28 -6.38 -1.15 -6.78
CA PHE A 28 -5.51 -1.51 -5.66
C PHE A 28 -5.00 -0.21 -5.02
N THR A 29 -4.61 -0.28 -3.75
CA THR A 29 -3.90 0.84 -3.10
C THR A 29 -2.41 0.62 -3.24
N LEU A 30 -1.67 1.66 -3.61
CA LEU A 30 -0.22 1.66 -3.55
C LEU A 30 0.21 2.43 -2.31
N MET A 31 0.84 1.77 -1.35
CA MET A 31 1.61 2.46 -0.33
C MET A 31 2.91 2.92 -1.00
N VAL A 32 3.26 4.19 -0.81
CA VAL A 32 4.50 4.79 -1.33
C VAL A 32 5.26 5.45 -0.19
N GLY A 33 6.55 5.13 -0.06
CA GLY A 33 7.48 5.80 0.84
C GLY A 33 8.60 6.48 0.07
N VAL A 34 8.93 7.71 0.42
CA VAL A 34 10.06 8.46 -0.15
C VAL A 34 10.85 9.09 0.98
N THR A 35 12.17 9.00 0.90
CA THR A 35 13.07 9.56 1.90
C THR A 35 13.35 11.04 1.62
N ALA A 36 13.79 11.78 2.63
CA ALA A 36 14.19 13.18 2.45
C ALA A 36 15.35 13.35 1.44
N GLY A 37 16.13 12.30 1.19
CA GLY A 37 17.18 12.27 0.17
C GLY A 37 16.66 11.97 -1.25
N GLY A 38 15.35 11.83 -1.45
CA GLY A 38 14.74 11.55 -2.74
C GLY A 38 14.78 10.08 -3.17
N VAL A 39 15.05 9.15 -2.25
CA VAL A 39 15.04 7.71 -2.54
C VAL A 39 13.62 7.17 -2.37
N ALA A 40 13.08 6.56 -3.42
CA ALA A 40 11.82 5.82 -3.34
C ALA A 40 12.08 4.46 -2.68
N LEU A 41 11.31 4.16 -1.63
CA LEU A 41 11.29 2.83 -1.02
C LEU A 41 10.51 1.86 -1.92
N PRO A 42 10.77 0.55 -1.80
CA PRO A 42 9.93 -0.46 -2.45
C PRO A 42 8.45 -0.24 -2.15
N PHE A 43 7.59 -0.48 -3.14
CA PHE A 43 6.16 -0.24 -3.01
C PHE A 43 5.43 -1.45 -2.45
N GLN A 44 4.39 -1.21 -1.66
CA GLN A 44 3.43 -2.25 -1.29
C GLN A 44 2.12 -2.02 -2.04
N ALA A 45 1.77 -2.94 -2.92
CA ALA A 45 0.54 -2.93 -3.71
C ALA A 45 -0.52 -3.83 -3.03
N ILE A 46 -1.61 -3.21 -2.57
CA ILE A 46 -2.65 -3.81 -1.75
C ILE A 46 -3.90 -4.07 -2.58
N TYR A 47 -4.19 -5.34 -2.83
CA TYR A 47 -5.35 -5.81 -3.59
C TYR A 47 -6.49 -6.19 -2.65
N SER A 48 -7.73 -6.06 -3.12
CA SER A 48 -8.88 -6.61 -2.41
C SER A 48 -8.87 -8.13 -2.49
N GLY A 49 -9.33 -8.79 -1.43
CA GLY A 49 -9.46 -10.25 -1.37
C GLY A 49 -8.83 -10.87 -0.13
N LYS A 50 -9.00 -12.19 -0.02
CA LYS A 50 -8.69 -12.96 1.20
C LYS A 50 -7.49 -13.90 1.07
N SER A 51 -6.96 -14.07 -0.14
CA SER A 51 -5.90 -15.04 -0.41
C SER A 51 -4.96 -14.56 -1.51
N LYS A 52 -3.86 -15.30 -1.70
CA LYS A 52 -2.90 -15.04 -2.78
C LYS A 52 -3.51 -15.11 -4.19
N GLN A 53 -4.64 -15.80 -4.34
CA GLN A 53 -5.37 -15.87 -5.62
C GLN A 53 -5.96 -14.51 -6.02
N SER A 54 -6.04 -13.55 -5.09
CA SER A 54 -6.46 -12.19 -5.35
C SER A 54 -5.34 -11.26 -5.83
N LEU A 55 -4.10 -11.77 -5.87
CA LEU A 55 -2.93 -11.04 -6.35
C LEU A 55 -2.73 -11.27 -7.86
N PRO A 56 -1.93 -10.42 -8.54
CA PRO A 56 -1.45 -10.72 -9.87
C PRO A 56 -0.79 -12.09 -9.93
N SER A 57 -1.04 -12.83 -11.02
CA SER A 57 -0.38 -14.12 -11.25
C SER A 57 1.13 -13.96 -11.34
N GLU A 58 1.88 -14.94 -10.84
CA GLU A 58 3.34 -14.99 -10.97
C GLU A 58 3.79 -15.06 -12.44
N ASP A 59 2.93 -15.60 -13.30
CA ASP A 59 3.15 -15.67 -14.75
C ASP A 59 2.74 -14.38 -15.49
N SER A 60 2.23 -13.37 -14.78
CA SER A 60 1.83 -12.11 -15.42
C SER A 60 3.04 -11.37 -15.99
N PRO A 61 2.89 -10.67 -17.13
CA PRO A 61 3.94 -9.84 -17.69
C PRO A 61 4.46 -8.86 -16.63
N PHE A 62 5.79 -8.75 -16.53
CA PHE A 62 6.49 -7.87 -15.59
C PHE A 62 6.38 -8.21 -14.10
N CYS A 63 5.72 -9.30 -13.69
CA CYS A 63 5.72 -9.73 -12.28
C CYS A 63 7.14 -9.92 -11.74
N LYS A 64 8.00 -10.62 -12.51
CA LYS A 64 9.43 -10.79 -12.17
C LYS A 64 10.18 -9.47 -12.04
N ALA A 65 9.90 -8.50 -12.93
CA ALA A 65 10.54 -7.19 -12.85
C ALA A 65 10.11 -6.43 -11.59
N ALA A 66 8.82 -6.50 -11.22
CA ALA A 66 8.32 -5.92 -9.98
C ALA A 66 8.97 -6.57 -8.74
N CYS A 67 9.09 -7.90 -8.72
CA CYS A 67 9.77 -8.62 -7.64
C CYS A 67 11.26 -8.24 -7.54
N ASN A 68 11.95 -8.05 -8.67
CA ASN A 68 13.35 -7.61 -8.67
C ASN A 68 13.53 -6.19 -8.09
N CYS A 69 12.48 -5.35 -8.16
CA CYS A 69 12.44 -4.04 -7.51
C CYS A 69 11.94 -4.11 -6.06
N ASN A 70 11.79 -5.31 -5.48
CA ASN A 70 11.23 -5.57 -4.15
C ASN A 70 9.79 -5.03 -3.96
N ILE A 71 9.01 -4.89 -5.02
CA ILE A 71 7.59 -4.53 -4.90
C ILE A 71 6.86 -5.69 -4.24
N GLU A 72 6.15 -5.39 -3.15
CA GLU A 72 5.33 -6.36 -2.44
C GLU A 72 3.89 -6.34 -2.93
N PHE A 73 3.40 -7.50 -3.37
CA PHE A 73 1.99 -7.71 -3.65
C PHE A 73 1.31 -8.35 -2.44
N VAL A 74 0.33 -7.64 -1.85
CA VAL A 74 -0.39 -8.09 -0.67
C VAL A 74 -1.89 -7.99 -0.87
N PHE A 75 -2.65 -8.87 -0.23
CA PHE A 75 -4.10 -8.81 -0.23
C PHE A 75 -4.57 -8.27 1.12
N SER A 76 -5.59 -7.41 1.11
CA SER A 76 -6.09 -6.72 2.30
C SER A 76 -6.68 -7.66 3.37
N GLY A 77 -7.10 -8.86 2.96
CA GLY A 77 -7.82 -9.81 3.81
C GLY A 77 -9.33 -9.54 3.86
N ASN A 78 -9.83 -8.55 3.14
CA ASN A 78 -11.23 -8.15 3.12
C ASN A 78 -11.70 -7.75 1.70
N THR A 79 -12.91 -7.22 1.58
CA THR A 79 -13.50 -6.83 0.28
C THR A 79 -13.00 -5.49 -0.24
N THR A 80 -12.28 -4.73 0.57
CA THR A 80 -11.69 -3.44 0.19
C THR A 80 -10.23 -3.62 -0.24
N TYR A 81 -9.68 -2.63 -0.93
CA TYR A 81 -8.29 -2.60 -1.38
C TYR A 81 -7.42 -1.66 -0.54
N LEU A 82 -7.88 -1.30 0.67
CA LEU A 82 -7.20 -0.35 1.57
C LEU A 82 -6.25 -1.07 2.54
N SER A 83 -5.28 -0.33 3.08
CA SER A 83 -4.39 -0.80 4.13
C SER A 83 -5.16 -1.25 5.38
N THR A 84 -4.72 -2.38 5.94
CA THR A 84 -5.15 -2.88 7.25
C THR A 84 -3.98 -2.86 8.22
N HIS A 85 -4.25 -3.07 9.52
CA HIS A 85 -3.18 -3.19 10.52
C HIS A 85 -2.14 -4.23 10.13
N LYS A 86 -2.60 -5.38 9.62
CA LYS A 86 -1.73 -6.45 9.15
C LYS A 86 -0.83 -6.00 8.00
N THR A 87 -1.38 -5.36 6.96
CA THR A 87 -0.56 -4.93 5.82
C THR A 87 0.37 -3.78 6.21
N MET A 88 -0.03 -2.90 7.13
CA MET A 88 0.83 -1.84 7.67
C MET A 88 1.98 -2.40 8.51
N HIS A 89 1.74 -3.41 9.35
CA HIS A 89 2.82 -4.08 10.08
C HIS A 89 3.80 -4.75 9.12
N GLN A 90 3.28 -5.39 8.06
CA GLN A 90 4.11 -5.96 7.01
C GLN A 90 4.96 -4.89 6.32
N TYR A 91 4.35 -3.77 5.90
CA TYR A 91 5.07 -2.67 5.28
C TYR A 91 6.20 -2.13 6.17
N VAL A 92 5.90 -1.92 7.46
CA VAL A 92 6.88 -1.38 8.40
C VAL A 92 8.06 -2.34 8.56
N ASN A 93 7.81 -3.63 8.78
CA ASN A 93 8.87 -4.60 9.02
C ASN A 93 9.69 -4.90 7.77
N ASP A 94 9.00 -5.13 6.65
CA ASP A 94 9.61 -5.74 5.47
C ASP A 94 10.18 -4.69 4.51
N ILE A 95 9.76 -3.43 4.64
CA ILE A 95 10.24 -2.34 3.78
C ILE A 95 10.88 -1.22 4.61
N LEU A 96 10.13 -0.60 5.51
CA LEU A 96 10.57 0.63 6.18
C LEU A 96 11.78 0.38 7.10
N ILE A 97 11.70 -0.61 7.97
CA ILE A 97 12.74 -0.93 8.95
C ILE A 97 14.02 -1.40 8.25
N LEU A 98 13.90 -2.29 7.26
CA LEU A 98 15.05 -2.77 6.49
C LEU A 98 15.84 -1.61 5.87
N TYR A 99 15.13 -0.62 5.31
CA TYR A 99 15.78 0.56 4.75
C TYR A 99 16.46 1.42 5.83
N ILE A 100 15.76 1.71 6.94
CA ILE A 100 16.29 2.55 8.02
C ILE A 100 17.57 1.95 8.60
N GLU A 101 17.57 0.65 8.90
CA GLU A 101 18.71 -0.04 9.49
C GLU A 101 19.89 -0.13 8.54
N ALA A 102 19.65 -0.42 7.25
CA ALA A 102 20.69 -0.40 6.23
C ALA A 102 21.32 0.99 6.10
N THR A 103 20.50 2.03 6.06
CA THR A 103 20.95 3.43 5.94
C THR A 103 21.77 3.85 7.16
N LYS A 104 21.32 3.53 8.38
CA LYS A 104 22.07 3.84 9.60
C LYS A 104 23.44 3.18 9.61
N ARG A 105 23.50 1.91 9.21
CA ARG A 105 24.75 1.14 9.12
C ARG A 105 25.72 1.75 8.11
N GLU A 106 25.22 2.10 6.93
CA GLU A 106 26.03 2.73 5.88
C GLU A 106 26.59 4.09 6.32
N LEU A 107 25.79 4.89 7.03
CA LEU A 107 26.20 6.20 7.54
C LEU A 107 27.00 6.14 8.85
N GLY A 108 27.19 4.96 9.44
CA GLY A 108 27.86 4.80 10.73
C GLY A 108 27.13 5.46 11.91
N ILE A 109 25.80 5.60 11.80
CA ILE A 109 24.96 6.24 12.81
C ILE A 109 24.47 5.19 13.83
N PRO A 110 24.38 5.53 15.13
CA PRO A 110 23.89 4.60 16.14
C PRO A 110 22.49 4.04 15.87
N ASP A 111 22.26 2.77 16.23
CA ASP A 111 20.97 2.09 16.03
C ASP A 111 19.81 2.80 16.76
N ASN A 112 20.11 3.42 17.91
CA ASN A 112 19.15 4.16 18.72
C ASN A 112 18.83 5.57 18.19
N GLN A 113 19.48 6.01 17.10
CA GLN A 113 19.15 7.27 16.45
C GLN A 113 17.67 7.29 16.06
N LYS A 114 16.98 8.37 16.42
CA LYS A 114 15.57 8.54 16.07
C LYS A 114 15.40 8.80 14.57
N THR A 115 14.35 8.24 14.01
CA THR A 115 13.93 8.43 12.62
C THR A 115 12.54 9.04 12.62
N LEU A 116 12.37 10.14 11.89
CA LEU A 116 11.06 10.75 11.69
C LEU A 116 10.38 10.09 10.50
N TRP A 117 9.15 9.64 10.66
CA TRP A 117 8.32 9.13 9.58
C TRP A 117 7.05 9.96 9.47
N SER A 118 7.01 10.83 8.45
CA SER A 118 5.82 11.58 8.10
C SER A 118 4.84 10.69 7.31
N ILE A 119 3.61 10.57 7.80
CA ILE A 119 2.59 9.68 7.26
C ILE A 119 1.22 10.37 7.23
N ASP A 120 0.44 10.10 6.19
CA ASP A 120 -0.91 10.64 6.06
C ASP A 120 -1.84 10.20 7.21
N VAL A 121 -2.77 11.08 7.57
CA VAL A 121 -3.81 10.80 8.57
C VAL A 121 -4.92 9.91 7.98
N TRP A 122 -4.69 8.60 7.96
CA TRP A 122 -5.71 7.59 7.65
C TRP A 122 -6.16 6.85 8.91
N ALA A 123 -7.37 6.27 8.87
CA ALA A 123 -7.97 5.59 10.02
C ALA A 123 -7.09 4.46 10.59
N VAL A 124 -6.37 3.72 9.74
CA VAL A 124 -5.45 2.66 10.18
C VAL A 124 -4.22 3.24 10.90
N HIS A 125 -3.64 4.34 10.39
CA HIS A 125 -2.46 4.99 10.98
C HIS A 125 -2.81 5.65 12.33
N LEU A 126 -3.98 6.26 12.43
CA LEU A 126 -4.46 6.85 13.68
C LEU A 126 -4.99 5.84 14.69
N SER A 127 -5.15 4.57 14.32
CA SER A 127 -5.71 3.60 15.24
C SER A 127 -4.81 3.40 16.46
N LYS A 128 -5.43 3.22 17.63
CA LYS A 128 -4.69 2.93 18.86
C LYS A 128 -3.83 1.67 18.73
N GLU A 129 -4.35 0.66 18.02
CA GLU A 129 -3.64 -0.59 17.78
C GLU A 129 -2.31 -0.35 17.05
N PHE A 130 -2.34 0.39 15.94
CA PHE A 130 -1.14 0.67 15.17
C PHE A 130 -0.15 1.56 15.94
N GLN A 131 -0.66 2.59 16.62
CA GLN A 131 0.18 3.49 17.41
C GLN A 131 0.86 2.78 18.59
N ASP A 132 0.11 1.98 19.35
CA ASP A 132 0.65 1.22 20.47
C ASP A 132 1.68 0.18 19.96
N TRP A 133 1.41 -0.45 18.81
CA TRP A 133 2.35 -1.37 18.17
C TRP A 133 3.65 -0.68 17.73
N MET A 134 3.56 0.45 17.02
CA MET A 134 4.72 1.24 16.61
C MET A 134 5.55 1.71 17.81
N HIS A 135 4.90 2.21 18.86
CA HIS A 135 5.59 2.66 20.07
C HIS A 135 6.34 1.52 20.78
N LYS A 136 5.72 0.33 20.83
CA LYS A 136 6.30 -0.85 21.50
C LYS A 136 7.41 -1.50 20.68
N MET A 137 7.18 -1.71 19.39
CA MET A 137 8.06 -2.51 18.53
C MET A 137 9.15 -1.67 17.86
N HIS A 138 8.86 -0.40 17.57
CA HIS A 138 9.76 0.49 16.85
C HIS A 138 9.91 1.85 17.57
N PRO A 139 10.37 1.87 18.83
CA PRO A 139 10.41 3.07 19.68
C PRO A 139 11.34 4.18 19.15
N ASN A 140 12.19 3.88 18.17
CA ASN A 140 13.08 4.85 17.53
C ASN A 140 12.45 5.53 16.32
N ILE A 141 11.25 5.11 15.90
CA ILE A 141 10.47 5.80 14.87
C ILE A 141 9.50 6.76 15.55
N ILE A 142 9.58 8.02 15.16
CA ILE A 142 8.64 9.07 15.56
C ILE A 142 7.64 9.24 14.43
N LEU A 143 6.36 8.98 14.72
CA LEU A 143 5.28 9.22 13.78
C LEU A 143 4.96 10.71 13.75
N ASP A 144 5.03 11.29 12.56
CA ASP A 144 4.61 12.65 12.26
C ASP A 144 3.44 12.58 11.28
N TYR A 145 2.36 13.29 11.58
CA TYR A 145 1.09 13.09 10.87
C TYR A 145 0.80 14.27 9.94
N ILE A 146 0.63 13.99 8.65
CA ILE A 146 0.22 14.98 7.66
C ILE A 146 -1.31 15.12 7.69
N PRO A 147 -1.85 16.31 8.02
CA PRO A 147 -3.29 16.51 8.12
C PRO A 147 -4.02 16.17 6.81
N GLY A 148 -5.26 15.68 6.94
CA GLY A 148 -6.11 15.42 5.80
C GLY A 148 -6.36 16.70 4.98
N GLY A 149 -6.37 16.57 3.65
CA GLY A 149 -6.56 17.70 2.73
C GLY A 149 -5.28 18.47 2.36
N CYS A 150 -4.13 18.11 2.94
CA CYS A 150 -2.82 18.63 2.53
C CYS A 150 -2.24 17.94 1.28
N THR A 151 -2.92 16.91 0.77
CA THR A 151 -2.60 16.20 -0.47
C THR A 151 -3.62 16.57 -1.56
N SER A 152 -3.69 17.86 -1.91
CA SER A 152 -4.42 18.29 -3.11
C SER A 152 -3.62 17.86 -4.34
N VAL A 153 -4.22 17.04 -5.21
CA VAL A 153 -3.83 16.93 -6.62
C VAL A 153 -4.35 18.12 -7.41
#